data_AF-A0A482Y2U9-F1
#
_entry.id   AF-A0A482Y2U9-F1
#
_cell.length_a   1.000
_cell.length_b   1.000
_cell.length_c   1.000
_cell.angle_alpha   90.00
_cell.angle_beta   90.00
_cell.angle_gamma   90.00
#
_symmetry.space_group_name_H-M   'P 1'
#
loop_
_entity.id
_entity.type
_entity.pdbx_description
1 polymer ?
#
loop_
_entity_poly.entity_id
_entity_poly.type
_entity_poly.pdbx_seq_one_letter_code
_entity_poly.pdbx_strand_id
1 'polypeptide(L)'
;MEAYDPLDATEVIEDTISGKIEWINYRLPLNKEGKTAQIRFSPSGEYHNGDFAYNLVYMGHKHGLRIVGTVQSEPEINVLAAYRK
;
A
#
# COMPACT_ATOMS: atom_id res chain seq x y z
N MET A 1 8.78 18.51 4.80
CA MET A 1 8.18 17.22 4.41
C MET A 1 9.20 16.59 3.49
N GLU A 2 9.97 15.61 3.96
CA GLU A 2 10.91 14.90 3.10
C GLU A 2 10.15 14.35 1.89
N ALA A 3 10.74 14.47 0.71
CA ALA A 3 10.13 13.98 -0.51
C ALA A 3 10.09 12.44 -0.42
N TYR A 4 8.90 11.87 -0.57
CA TYR A 4 8.71 10.43 -0.62
C TYR A 4 9.50 9.85 -1.81
N ASP A 5 10.48 8.98 -1.54
CA ASP A 5 11.18 8.18 -2.55
C ASP A 5 10.68 6.72 -2.50
N PRO A 6 10.11 6.20 -3.61
CA PRO A 6 9.64 4.82 -3.68
C PRO A 6 10.78 3.78 -3.65
N LEU A 7 12.03 4.16 -3.96
CA LEU A 7 13.19 3.27 -3.81
C LEU A 7 13.46 2.99 -2.34
N ASP A 8 13.47 4.01 -1.49
CA ASP A 8 13.62 3.87 -0.04
C ASP A 8 12.55 2.94 0.54
N ALA A 9 11.30 3.07 0.07
CA ALA A 9 10.21 2.19 0.50
C ALA A 9 10.41 0.73 0.06
N THR A 10 11.02 0.50 -1.09
CA THR A 10 11.30 -0.83 -1.62
C THR A 10 12.46 -1.48 -0.88
N GLU A 11 13.55 -0.75 -0.63
CA GLU A 11 14.71 -1.21 0.14
C GLU A 11 14.30 -1.59 1.58
N VAL A 12 13.47 -0.76 2.24
CA VAL A 12 12.93 -1.08 3.57
C VAL A 12 12.12 -2.37 3.56
N ILE A 13 11.31 -2.60 2.52
CA ILE A 13 10.56 -3.86 2.38
C ILE A 13 11.53 -5.01 2.23
N GLU A 14 12.48 -4.94 1.29
CA GLU A 14 13.51 -5.96 1.00
C GLU A 14 14.34 -6.33 2.24
N ASP A 15 14.73 -5.35 3.05
CA ASP A 15 15.45 -5.56 4.30
C ASP A 15 14.57 -6.22 5.39
N THR A 16 13.24 -6.00 5.34
CA THR A 16 12.27 -6.52 6.32
C THR A 16 11.79 -7.94 5.98
N ILE A 17 12.04 -8.48 4.77
CA ILE A 17 11.53 -9.80 4.31
C ILE A 17 12.13 -11.00 5.09
N SER A 18 12.92 -10.78 6.14
CA SER A 18 13.30 -11.85 7.08
C SER A 18 12.14 -12.31 8.01
N GLY A 19 10.98 -11.63 8.00
CA GLY A 19 9.80 -11.96 8.82
C GLY A 19 8.45 -11.92 8.08
N LYS A 20 7.35 -12.21 8.80
CA LYS A 20 5.98 -12.24 8.25
C LYS A 20 5.35 -10.83 8.30
N ILE A 21 5.43 -10.09 7.20
CA ILE A 21 4.70 -8.80 7.06
C ILE A 21 3.21 -9.13 6.91
N GLU A 22 2.35 -8.85 7.88
CA GLU A 22 0.95 -9.32 7.85
C GLU A 22 -0.03 -8.40 7.10
N TRP A 23 0.31 -7.11 6.95
CA TRP A 23 -0.53 -6.10 6.28
C TRP A 23 0.31 -4.92 5.76
N ILE A 24 -0.23 -4.17 4.80
CA ILE A 24 0.30 -2.85 4.41
C ILE A 24 -0.75 -1.81 4.77
N ASN A 25 -0.37 -0.90 5.66
CA ASN A 25 -1.17 0.27 6.00
C ASN A 25 -0.49 1.50 5.45
N TYR A 26 -1.17 2.24 4.58
CA TYR A 26 -0.68 3.49 4.01
C TYR A 26 -1.62 4.64 4.38
N ARG A 27 -1.08 5.81 4.71
CA ARG A 27 -1.89 7.02 4.92
C ARG A 27 -1.88 7.87 3.67
N LEU A 28 -3.02 7.92 2.99
CA LEU A 28 -3.25 8.80 1.83
C LEU A 28 -3.74 10.18 2.31
N PRO A 29 -3.02 11.27 2.01
CA PRO A 29 -3.54 12.62 2.25
C PRO A 29 -4.78 12.88 1.39
N LEU A 30 -5.90 13.27 2.01
CA LEU A 30 -7.15 13.62 1.33
C LEU A 30 -7.27 15.11 1.04
N ASN A 31 -6.61 15.96 1.83
CA ASN A 31 -6.63 17.41 1.67
C ASN A 31 -5.37 18.06 2.26
N LYS A 32 -5.26 19.38 2.08
CA LYS A 32 -4.13 20.18 2.60
C LYS A 32 -4.23 20.44 4.10
N GLU A 33 -5.41 20.23 4.70
CA GLU A 33 -5.64 20.40 6.15
C GLU A 33 -5.15 19.19 6.98
N GLY A 34 -4.51 18.19 6.35
CA GLY A 34 -3.94 17.03 7.04
C GLY A 34 -4.93 15.89 7.29
N LYS A 35 -6.13 15.94 6.70
CA LYS A 35 -7.05 14.79 6.70
C LYS A 35 -6.41 13.68 5.87
N THR A 36 -6.37 12.47 6.42
CA THR A 36 -5.83 11.30 5.75
C THR A 36 -6.88 10.19 5.67
N ALA A 37 -6.76 9.34 4.67
CA ALA A 37 -7.40 8.03 4.64
C ALA A 37 -6.35 6.95 4.91
N GLN A 38 -6.69 5.98 5.74
CA GLN A 38 -5.92 4.76 5.87
C GLN A 38 -6.31 3.80 4.75
N ILE A 39 -5.34 3.36 3.95
CA ILE A 39 -5.53 2.34 2.92
C ILE A 39 -4.92 1.05 3.46
N ARG A 40 -5.76 0.02 3.59
CA ARG A 40 -5.35 -1.31 4.06
C ARG A 40 -5.35 -2.28 2.89
N PHE A 41 -4.20 -2.91 2.67
CA PHE A 41 -4.09 -4.05 1.77
C PHE A 41 -3.85 -5.32 2.57
N SER A 42 -4.68 -6.34 2.29
CA SER A 42 -4.56 -7.67 2.87
C SER A 42 -4.60 -8.69 1.73
N PRO A 43 -3.50 -9.42 1.47
CA PRO A 43 -3.50 -10.46 0.45
C PRO A 43 -4.44 -11.60 0.85
N SER A 44 -5.05 -12.23 -0.14
CA SER A 44 -5.97 -13.36 0.06
C SER A 44 -5.21 -14.64 0.36
N GLY A 45 -4.40 -14.70 1.43
CA GLY A 45 -3.77 -15.91 1.99
C GLY A 45 -2.84 -16.74 1.10
N GLU A 46 -2.88 -16.61 -0.22
CA GLU A 46 -2.22 -17.43 -1.23
C GLU A 46 -0.87 -16.86 -1.67
N TYR A 47 -0.60 -15.59 -1.35
CA TYR A 47 0.67 -14.93 -1.67
C TYR A 47 1.48 -14.70 -0.40
N HIS A 48 2.79 -14.92 -0.48
CA HIS A 48 3.70 -14.38 0.51
C HIS A 48 3.54 -12.86 0.54
N ASN A 49 3.21 -12.32 1.72
CA ASN A 49 2.85 -10.92 1.85
C ASN A 49 3.99 -9.94 1.50
N GLY A 50 5.26 -10.38 1.65
CA GLY A 50 6.42 -9.63 1.18
C GLY A 50 6.41 -9.45 -0.34
N ASP A 51 6.17 -10.53 -1.08
CA ASP A 51 6.03 -10.49 -2.54
C ASP A 51 4.83 -9.62 -2.95
N PHE A 52 3.71 -9.73 -2.23
CA PHE A 52 2.54 -8.89 -2.47
C PHE A 52 2.85 -7.40 -2.23
N ALA A 53 3.57 -7.07 -1.15
CA ALA A 53 3.96 -5.70 -0.82
C ALA A 53 4.94 -5.11 -1.83
N TYR A 54 5.98 -5.86 -2.15
CA TYR A 54 6.95 -5.50 -3.17
C TYR A 54 6.25 -5.24 -4.51
N ASN A 55 5.44 -6.20 -4.97
CA ASN A 55 4.73 -6.06 -6.23
C ASN A 55 3.76 -4.87 -6.19
N LEU A 56 3.06 -4.63 -5.09
CA LEU A 56 2.16 -3.48 -4.99
C LEU A 56 2.90 -2.15 -5.13
N VAL A 57 4.02 -1.97 -4.41
CA VAL A 57 4.83 -0.73 -4.46
C VAL A 57 5.49 -0.59 -5.83
N TYR A 58 6.18 -1.62 -6.31
CA TYR A 58 6.87 -1.62 -7.61
C TYR A 58 5.90 -1.33 -8.76
N MET A 59 4.76 -2.04 -8.79
CA MET A 59 3.75 -1.87 -9.82
C MET A 59 3.04 -0.52 -9.74
N GLY A 60 2.77 -0.04 -8.51
CA GLY A 60 2.24 1.30 -8.25
C GLY A 60 3.13 2.40 -8.78
N HIS A 61 4.43 2.30 -8.50
CA HIS A 61 5.40 3.26 -8.98
C HIS A 61 5.56 3.23 -10.51
N LYS A 62 5.76 2.05 -11.08
CA LYS A 62 6.13 1.91 -12.50
C LYS A 62 4.95 2.11 -13.46
N HIS A 63 3.74 1.75 -13.05
CA HIS A 63 2.59 1.70 -13.96
C HIS A 63 1.38 2.52 -13.45
N GLY A 64 1.39 2.95 -12.20
CA GLY A 64 0.19 3.46 -11.55
C GLY A 64 -0.81 2.35 -11.25
N LEU A 65 -1.61 2.54 -10.20
CA LEU A 65 -2.64 1.60 -9.79
C LEU A 65 -4.01 2.27 -9.75
N ARG A 66 -5.03 1.51 -10.18
CA ARG A 66 -6.44 1.75 -9.86
C ARG A 66 -6.84 0.80 -8.75
N ILE A 67 -7.26 1.38 -7.63
CA ILE A 67 -7.69 0.66 -6.43
C ILE A 67 -9.22 0.65 -6.38
N VAL A 68 -9.80 -0.52 -6.12
CA VAL A 68 -11.23 -0.72 -5.87
C VAL A 68 -11.38 -1.26 -4.45
N GLY A 69 -12.25 -0.64 -3.66
CA GLY A 69 -12.39 -0.98 -2.25
C GLY A 69 -13.68 -0.46 -1.63
N THR A 70 -13.90 -0.79 -0.36
CA THR A 70 -15.04 -0.30 0.44
C THR A 70 -14.56 0.75 1.44
N VAL A 71 -15.28 1.86 1.52
CA VAL A 71 -15.07 2.90 2.54
C VAL A 71 -15.75 2.47 3.83
N GLN A 72 -15.03 2.51 4.96
CA GLN A 72 -15.57 2.20 6.28
C GLN A 72 -16.04 3.46 7.04
N SER A 73 -16.47 3.30 8.29
CA SER A 73 -17.02 4.36 9.15
C SER A 73 -15.99 5.41 9.60
N GLU A 74 -14.71 5.13 9.43
CA GLU A 74 -13.60 6.10 9.51
C GLU A 74 -13.04 6.32 8.10
N PRO A 75 -12.20 7.33 7.83
CA PRO A 75 -11.54 7.43 6.52
C PRO A 75 -10.55 6.27 6.37
N GLU A 76 -11.07 5.07 6.16
CA GLU A 76 -10.37 3.82 5.94
C GLU A 76 -10.96 3.16 4.69
N ILE A 77 -10.07 2.71 3.82
CA ILE A 77 -10.40 2.03 2.57
C ILE A 77 -9.84 0.61 2.66
N ASN A 78 -10.75 -0.37 2.70
CA ASN A 78 -10.39 -1.77 2.51
C ASN A 78 -10.29 -2.05 1.02
N VAL A 79 -9.10 -2.39 0.55
CA VAL A 79 -8.86 -2.70 -0.85
C VAL A 79 -9.34 -4.12 -1.16
N LEU A 80 -10.27 -4.23 -2.10
CA LEU A 80 -10.78 -5.51 -2.62
C LEU A 80 -10.01 -5.94 -3.87
N ALA A 81 -9.56 -4.98 -4.67
CA ALA A 81 -8.75 -5.23 -5.85
C ALA A 81 -7.87 -4.04 -6.24
N ALA A 82 -6.74 -4.34 -6.86
CA ALA A 82 -5.84 -3.35 -7.47
C ALA A 82 -5.47 -3.80 -8.89
N TYR A 83 -5.55 -2.87 -9.84
CA TYR A 83 -5.24 -3.12 -11.25
C TYR A 83 -4.28 -2.05 -11.76
N ARG A 84 -3.48 -2.37 -12.79
CA ARG A 84 -2.65 -1.37 -13.47
C ARG A 84 -3.55 -0.32 -14.13
N LYS A 85 -3.08 0.93 -14.18
CA LYS A 85 -3.78 2.00 -14.88
C LYS A 85 -3.58 1.92 -16.39
#